data_AF-A0A6G0TG87-F1
#
_entry.id   AF-A0A6G0TG87-F1
#
_cell.length_a   1.000
_cell.length_b   1.000
_cell.length_c   1.000
_cell.angle_alpha   90.00
_cell.angle_beta   90.00
_cell.angle_gamma   90.00
#
_symmetry.space_group_name_H-M   'P 1'
#
loop_
_entity.id
_entity.type
_entity.pdbx_description
1 polymer ?
#
loop_
_entity_poly.entity_id
_entity_poly.type
_entity_poly.pdbx_seq_one_letter_code
_entity_poly.pdbx_strand_id
1 'polypeptide(L)'
;MLESNFKDVDDCDKDPTWNNRGNHTFVINDDIIQKIVVETNSFAAQEMFSKSDVSLHAHIKKWYDTDPYEIEDFFSLLIWSGLVSLPSYELYWSTLVIKVYAGKEDSIINSVETNVVMDFSEPYLDYGRMLDIDNCYSSIKLAELLQSRKTHLVETIRNNRKPNPLEIKSKQLKRKNYFNKN
;
A
#
# COMPACT_ATOMS: atom_id res chain seq x y z
N MET A 1 -4.62 -18.83 17.24
CA MET A 1 -4.84 -19.77 16.13
C MET A 1 -5.63 -19.07 15.06
N LEU A 2 -4.91 -18.41 14.16
CA LEU A 2 -5.37 -18.07 12.82
C LEU A 2 -4.16 -18.36 11.95
N GLU A 3 -4.14 -19.53 11.34
CA GLU A 3 -3.14 -19.88 10.34
C GLU A 3 -3.36 -18.94 9.14
N SER A 4 -2.29 -18.26 8.76
CA SER A 4 -2.20 -17.45 7.57
C SER A 4 -2.30 -18.37 6.36
N ASN A 5 -3.44 -18.34 5.67
CA ASN A 5 -3.61 -18.87 4.32
C ASN A 5 -2.84 -17.98 3.33
N PHE A 6 -1.51 -18.08 3.36
CA PHE A 6 -0.64 -17.73 2.25
C PHE A 6 0.08 -19.00 1.80
N LYS A 7 -0.73 -20.03 1.52
CA LYS A 7 -0.33 -21.17 0.72
C LYS A 7 -1.31 -21.23 -0.44
N ASP A 8 -0.73 -21.48 -1.61
CA ASP A 8 -1.40 -21.69 -2.89
C ASP A 8 -1.77 -20.39 -3.60
N VAL A 9 -0.74 -19.61 -3.99
CA VAL A 9 -0.81 -18.96 -5.29
C VAL A 9 -0.61 -20.09 -6.30
N ASP A 10 -1.67 -20.40 -7.03
CA ASP A 10 -1.72 -21.48 -8.01
C ASP A 10 -0.50 -21.45 -8.94
N ASP A 11 0.16 -22.60 -9.08
CA ASP A 11 1.30 -22.88 -9.96
C ASP A 11 0.85 -22.97 -11.45
N CYS A 12 -0.04 -22.08 -11.88
CA CYS A 12 -0.72 -22.12 -13.18
C CYS A 12 -0.17 -21.16 -14.25
N ASP A 13 0.87 -20.37 -13.93
CA ASP A 13 1.58 -19.52 -14.91
C ASP A 13 2.88 -20.14 -15.45
N LYS A 14 3.03 -21.47 -15.36
CA LYS A 14 4.03 -22.19 -16.15
C LYS A 14 3.53 -22.38 -17.58
N ASP A 15 3.48 -21.30 -18.36
CA ASP A 15 3.24 -21.37 -19.80
C ASP A 15 4.35 -22.23 -20.46
N PRO A 16 4.04 -23.38 -21.09
CA PRO A 16 5.04 -24.25 -21.72
C PRO A 16 5.77 -23.59 -22.90
N THR A 17 5.29 -22.44 -23.40
CA THR A 17 5.91 -21.70 -24.50
C THR A 17 7.09 -20.84 -24.05
N TRP A 18 7.32 -20.73 -22.73
CA TRP A 18 8.48 -20.02 -22.16
C TRP A 18 9.82 -20.75 -22.33
N ASN A 19 9.82 -21.89 -23.04
CA ASN A 19 11.04 -22.56 -23.47
C ASN A 19 11.61 -21.97 -24.77
N ASN A 20 10.91 -21.01 -25.38
CA ASN A 20 11.34 -20.24 -26.54
C ASN A 20 11.50 -18.76 -26.18
N ARG A 21 12.11 -18.42 -25.03
CA ARG A 21 12.73 -17.10 -24.86
C ARG A 21 13.96 -17.04 -25.78
N GLY A 22 13.71 -16.79 -27.06
CA GLY A 22 14.75 -16.45 -28.00
C GLY A 22 15.49 -15.22 -27.48
N ASN A 23 16.76 -15.38 -27.12
CA ASN A 23 17.77 -14.33 -27.00
C ASN A 23 17.28 -12.95 -26.53
N HIS A 24 16.61 -12.89 -25.38
CA HIS A 24 16.39 -11.64 -24.63
C HIS A 24 17.11 -11.87 -23.28
N THR A 25 18.31 -11.35 -22.97
CA THR A 25 18.75 -9.96 -23.01
C THR A 25 20.28 -9.90 -22.75
N PHE A 26 20.99 -9.06 -23.50
CA PHE A 26 22.44 -8.99 -23.69
C PHE A 26 23.33 -8.57 -22.48
N VAL A 27 22.84 -8.59 -21.23
CA VAL A 27 23.60 -8.05 -20.06
C VAL A 27 23.67 -8.99 -18.86
N ILE A 28 22.65 -9.82 -18.63
CA ILE A 28 22.64 -10.80 -17.54
C ILE A 28 22.32 -12.16 -18.15
N ASN A 29 23.32 -13.04 -18.18
CA ASN A 29 23.22 -14.38 -18.75
C ASN A 29 23.00 -15.41 -17.63
N ASP A 30 22.49 -16.59 -17.99
CA ASP A 30 22.24 -17.71 -17.08
C ASP A 30 23.46 -18.06 -16.22
N ASP A 31 24.68 -18.01 -16.77
CA ASP A 31 25.92 -18.27 -16.02
C ASP A 31 26.13 -17.27 -14.86
N ILE A 32 25.76 -16.00 -15.07
CA ILE A 32 25.87 -14.96 -14.06
C ILE A 32 24.79 -15.17 -12.99
N ILE A 33 23.56 -15.46 -13.41
CA ILE A 33 22.45 -15.77 -12.49
C ILE A 33 22.82 -16.95 -11.60
N GLN A 34 23.27 -18.06 -12.19
CA GLN A 34 23.69 -19.24 -11.46
C GLN A 34 24.82 -18.95 -10.48
N LYS A 35 25.80 -18.13 -10.89
CA LYS A 35 26.87 -17.72 -10.00
C LYS A 35 26.37 -16.90 -8.81
N ILE A 36 25.43 -15.98 -9.02
CA ILE A 36 24.84 -15.18 -7.95
C ILE A 36 24.07 -16.07 -6.97
N VAL A 37 23.29 -17.03 -7.47
CA VAL A 37 22.57 -18.01 -6.64
C VAL A 37 23.54 -18.78 -5.74
N VAL A 38 24.59 -19.37 -6.32
CA VAL A 38 25.58 -20.17 -5.57
C VAL A 38 26.26 -19.35 -4.48
N GLU A 39 26.74 -18.16 -4.81
CA GLU A 39 27.45 -17.31 -3.85
C GLU A 39 26.50 -16.78 -2.75
N THR A 40 25.26 -16.42 -3.09
CA THR A 40 24.27 -15.91 -2.13
C THR A 40 23.91 -16.98 -1.11
N ASN A 41 23.64 -18.22 -1.55
CA ASN A 41 23.33 -19.33 -0.66
C ASN A 41 24.53 -19.74 0.18
N SER A 42 25.73 -19.76 -0.41
CA SER A 42 26.98 -20.01 0.32
C SER A 42 27.21 -18.97 1.44
N PHE A 43 27.01 -17.69 1.13
CA PHE A 43 27.14 -16.61 2.11
C PHE A 43 26.08 -16.72 3.23
N ALA A 44 24.82 -16.98 2.88
CA ALA A 44 23.75 -17.15 3.86
C ALA A 44 24.02 -18.32 4.81
N ALA A 45 24.52 -19.45 4.29
CA ALA A 45 24.90 -20.60 5.10
C ALA A 45 26.05 -20.27 6.07
N GLN A 46 27.05 -19.50 5.62
CA GLN A 46 28.15 -19.04 6.47
C GLN A 46 27.64 -18.12 7.60
N GLU A 47 26.74 -17.20 7.27
CA GLU A 47 26.13 -16.28 8.23
C GLU A 47 25.25 -17.02 9.26
N MET A 48 24.49 -18.03 8.83
CA MET A 48 23.72 -18.90 9.72
C MET A 48 24.61 -19.65 10.71
N PHE A 49 25.76 -20.16 10.24
CA PHE A 49 26.72 -20.88 11.09
C PHE A 49 27.41 -19.94 12.08
N SER A 50 27.80 -18.75 11.64
CA SER A 50 28.51 -17.76 12.47
C SER A 50 27.63 -17.13 13.54
N LYS A 51 26.34 -16.89 13.25
CA LYS A 51 25.40 -16.17 14.13
C LYS A 51 24.48 -17.10 14.93
N SER A 52 24.94 -18.29 15.31
CA SER A 52 24.12 -19.30 16.00
C SER A 52 23.39 -18.81 17.27
N ASP A 53 23.93 -17.79 17.97
CA ASP A 53 23.33 -17.17 19.17
C ASP A 53 22.32 -16.02 18.89
N VAL A 54 21.92 -15.75 17.64
CA VAL A 54 20.93 -14.70 17.37
C VAL A 54 19.53 -15.01 17.92
N SER A 55 18.79 -13.94 18.24
CA SER A 55 17.39 -13.98 18.66
C SER A 55 16.54 -14.94 17.80
N LEU A 56 15.59 -15.64 18.43
CA LEU A 56 14.64 -16.52 17.73
C LEU A 56 13.86 -15.82 16.62
N HIS A 57 13.71 -14.50 16.67
CA HIS A 57 12.98 -13.70 15.69
C HIS A 57 13.87 -13.11 14.59
N ALA A 58 15.17 -13.43 14.58
CA ALA A 58 16.09 -12.94 13.57
C ALA A 58 15.69 -13.44 12.18
N HIS A 59 15.66 -12.53 11.19
CA HIS A 59 15.30 -12.84 9.81
C HIS A 59 16.15 -13.96 9.21
N ILE A 60 17.42 -14.07 9.63
CA ILE A 60 18.33 -15.12 9.16
C ILE A 60 17.83 -16.54 9.49
N LYS A 61 17.04 -16.72 10.55
CA LYS A 61 16.44 -18.03 10.90
C LYS A 61 15.27 -18.40 9.99
N LYS A 62 14.73 -17.44 9.23
CA LYS A 62 13.65 -17.65 8.24
C LYS A 62 14.17 -17.75 6.81
N TRP A 63 15.47 -17.57 6.60
CA TRP A 63 16.08 -17.65 5.28
C TRP A 63 15.98 -19.07 4.73
N TYR A 64 15.75 -19.15 3.42
CA TYR A 64 15.80 -20.37 2.62
C TYR A 64 16.64 -20.08 1.39
N ASP A 65 17.25 -21.13 0.83
CA ASP A 65 18.12 -20.97 -0.33
C ASP A 65 17.35 -20.41 -1.52
N THR A 66 17.94 -19.40 -2.16
CA THR A 66 17.37 -18.76 -3.34
C THR A 66 17.59 -19.60 -4.58
N ASP A 67 16.75 -19.40 -5.60
CA ASP A 67 16.83 -20.09 -6.88
C ASP A 67 17.06 -19.11 -8.05
N PRO A 68 17.39 -19.59 -9.27
CA PRO A 68 17.60 -18.73 -10.42
C PRO A 68 16.40 -17.85 -10.77
N TYR A 69 15.17 -18.33 -10.57
CA TYR A 69 13.95 -17.59 -10.87
C TYR A 69 13.74 -16.45 -9.89
N GLU A 70 13.97 -16.66 -8.60
CA GLU A 70 13.91 -15.60 -7.59
C GLU A 70 14.92 -14.48 -7.86
N ILE A 71 16.13 -14.84 -8.31
CA ILE A 71 17.15 -13.86 -8.70
C ILE A 71 16.74 -13.13 -9.98
N GLU A 72 16.17 -13.82 -10.98
CA GLU A 72 15.60 -13.19 -12.17
C GLU A 72 14.47 -12.20 -11.82
N ASP A 73 13.57 -12.57 -10.92
CA ASP A 73 12.49 -11.71 -10.43
C ASP A 73 13.04 -10.51 -9.65
N PHE A 74 14.05 -10.72 -8.80
CA PHE A 74 14.72 -9.64 -8.09
C PHE A 74 15.32 -8.60 -9.06
N PHE A 75 16.02 -9.04 -10.10
CA PHE A 75 16.56 -8.13 -11.12
C PHE A 75 15.47 -7.48 -11.97
N SER A 76 14.39 -8.21 -12.26
CA SER A 76 13.22 -7.65 -12.95
C SER A 76 12.59 -6.52 -12.15
N LEU A 77 12.39 -6.71 -10.84
CA LEU A 77 11.93 -5.68 -9.91
C LEU A 77 12.91 -4.51 -9.81
N LEU A 78 14.22 -4.78 -9.78
CA LEU A 78 15.26 -3.76 -9.73
C LEU A 78 15.23 -2.87 -10.99
N ILE A 79 15.14 -3.47 -12.17
CA ILE A 79 15.02 -2.74 -13.44
C ILE A 79 13.72 -1.94 -13.48
N TRP A 80 12.60 -2.56 -13.09
CA TRP A 80 11.31 -1.88 -13.03
C TRP A 80 11.33 -0.67 -12.09
N SER A 81 11.97 -0.79 -10.92
CA SER A 81 12.16 0.32 -9.98
C SER A 81 13.03 1.46 -10.53
N GLY A 82 13.96 1.13 -11.44
CA GLY A 82 14.74 2.13 -12.19
C GLY A 82 13.94 2.83 -13.29
N LEU A 83 12.92 2.16 -13.86
CA LEU A 83 12.05 2.71 -14.91
C LEU A 83 10.91 3.55 -14.35
N VAL A 84 10.29 3.11 -13.25
CA VAL A 84 9.19 3.81 -12.58
C VAL A 84 9.74 4.51 -11.36
N SER A 85 9.77 5.85 -11.35
CA SER A 85 10.27 6.64 -10.21
C SER A 85 9.13 7.00 -9.25
N LEU A 86 9.19 6.51 -8.01
CA LEU A 86 8.28 6.89 -6.93
C LEU A 86 8.90 7.97 -6.02
N PRO A 87 8.11 8.87 -5.41
CA PRO A 87 8.61 9.95 -4.55
C PRO A 87 9.40 9.48 -3.32
N SER A 88 9.20 8.24 -2.89
CA SER A 88 9.92 7.61 -1.78
C SER A 88 10.11 6.13 -2.08
N TYR A 89 11.27 5.59 -1.71
CA TYR A 89 11.59 4.16 -1.87
C TYR A 89 10.61 3.25 -1.12
N GLU A 90 10.10 3.71 0.03
CA GLU A 90 9.15 2.94 0.84
C GLU A 90 7.84 2.67 0.09
N LEU A 91 7.49 3.49 -0.91
CA LEU A 91 6.27 3.32 -1.68
C LEU A 91 6.32 2.12 -2.64
N TYR A 92 7.50 1.64 -3.05
CA TYR A 92 7.61 0.42 -3.87
C TYR A 92 7.15 -0.83 -3.12
N TRP A 93 7.19 -0.78 -1.78
CA TRP A 93 6.86 -1.90 -0.89
C TRP A 93 5.56 -1.68 -0.12
N SER A 94 4.82 -0.63 -0.47
CA SER A 94 3.58 -0.25 0.20
C SER A 94 2.40 -1.05 -0.33
N THR A 95 1.56 -1.54 0.59
CA THR A 95 0.25 -2.11 0.26
C THR A 95 -0.84 -1.05 0.17
N LEU A 96 -0.50 0.23 0.39
CA LEU A 96 -1.45 1.32 0.27
C LEU A 96 -1.87 1.47 -1.20
N VAL A 97 -3.17 1.67 -1.40
CA VAL A 97 -3.69 2.09 -2.69
C VAL A 97 -3.11 3.47 -2.97
N ILE A 98 -2.48 3.65 -4.13
CA ILE A 98 -1.98 4.94 -4.61
C ILE A 98 -2.73 5.27 -5.90
N LYS A 99 -3.49 6.37 -5.88
CA LYS A 99 -4.18 6.92 -7.06
C LYS A 99 -3.54 8.27 -7.40
N VAL A 100 -2.95 8.36 -8.58
CA VAL A 100 -2.35 9.61 -9.06
C VAL A 100 -3.46 10.51 -9.56
N TYR A 101 -3.57 11.71 -8.98
CA TYR A 101 -4.48 12.73 -9.49
C TYR A 101 -3.88 13.37 -10.75
N ALA A 102 -4.43 13.05 -11.92
CA ALA A 102 -3.98 13.58 -13.21
C ALA A 102 -4.70 14.88 -13.64
N GLY A 103 -5.65 15.37 -12.84
CA GLY A 103 -6.43 16.57 -13.10
C GLY A 103 -7.84 16.31 -13.68
N LYS A 104 -8.74 17.27 -13.43
CA LYS A 104 -10.10 17.45 -13.98
C LYS A 104 -10.89 16.17 -14.32
N GLU A 105 -11.51 15.59 -13.30
CA GLU A 105 -12.52 14.55 -13.40
C GLU A 105 -13.80 14.99 -12.67
N ASP A 106 -14.60 15.87 -13.28
CA ASP A 106 -15.87 16.27 -12.67
C ASP A 106 -16.94 15.22 -12.96
N SER A 107 -17.40 14.51 -11.92
CA SER A 107 -18.61 13.72 -12.02
C SER A 107 -19.83 14.62 -11.82
N ILE A 108 -20.91 14.38 -12.56
CA ILE A 108 -22.15 15.18 -12.46
C ILE A 108 -22.74 15.11 -11.05
N ILE A 109 -22.49 13.99 -10.34
CA ILE A 109 -23.16 13.65 -9.09
C ILE A 109 -22.35 14.15 -7.89
N ASN A 110 -21.05 13.84 -7.84
CA ASN A 110 -20.20 14.05 -6.69
C ASN A 110 -18.98 14.91 -7.05
N SER A 111 -18.44 15.60 -6.05
CA SER A 111 -17.18 16.33 -6.23
C SER A 111 -16.02 15.36 -6.40
N VAL A 112 -14.95 15.83 -7.05
CA VAL A 112 -13.71 15.07 -7.24
C VAL A 112 -13.19 14.56 -5.90
N GLU A 113 -13.19 15.41 -4.88
CA GLU A 113 -12.72 15.09 -3.54
C GLU A 113 -13.53 13.96 -2.91
N THR A 114 -14.86 13.98 -3.09
CA THR A 114 -15.77 12.95 -2.57
C THR A 114 -15.47 11.61 -3.23
N ASN A 115 -15.31 11.59 -4.56
CA ASN A 115 -15.03 10.36 -5.28
C ASN A 115 -13.66 9.79 -4.90
N VAL A 116 -12.65 10.65 -4.75
CA VAL A 116 -11.32 10.24 -4.29
C VAL A 116 -11.43 9.52 -2.94
N VAL A 117 -12.09 10.12 -1.95
CA VAL A 117 -12.22 9.48 -0.62
C VAL A 117 -13.00 8.18 -0.69
N MET A 118 -14.13 8.15 -1.42
CA MET A 118 -14.95 6.94 -1.54
C MET A 118 -14.18 5.80 -2.21
N ASP A 119 -13.49 6.07 -3.32
CA ASP A 119 -12.69 5.08 -4.06
C ASP A 119 -11.57 4.49 -3.18
N PHE A 120 -10.82 5.35 -2.46
CA PHE A 120 -9.75 4.89 -1.57
C PHE A 120 -10.28 4.11 -0.36
N SER A 121 -11.47 4.48 0.11
CA SER A 121 -12.06 3.89 1.32
C SER A 121 -12.87 2.63 1.05
N GLU A 122 -13.27 2.37 -0.20
CA GLU A 122 -14.17 1.29 -0.62
C GLU A 122 -13.91 -0.06 0.06
N PRO A 123 -12.67 -0.62 0.09
CA PRO A 123 -12.43 -1.91 0.73
C PRO A 123 -12.60 -1.90 2.27
N TYR A 124 -12.72 -0.73 2.88
CA TYR A 124 -12.79 -0.53 4.33
C TYR A 124 -14.15 -0.02 4.82
N LEU A 125 -15.12 0.22 3.92
CA LEU A 125 -16.46 0.67 4.28
C LEU A 125 -17.30 -0.46 4.90
N ASP A 126 -18.42 -0.11 5.53
CA ASP A 126 -19.42 -1.05 6.08
C ASP A 126 -19.01 -1.81 7.35
N TYR A 127 -17.81 -1.57 7.89
CA TYR A 127 -17.28 -2.24 9.08
C TYR A 127 -17.46 -1.46 10.40
N GLY A 128 -18.20 -0.35 10.44
CA GLY A 128 -18.37 0.44 11.67
C GLY A 128 -17.12 1.24 12.05
N ARG A 129 -16.21 1.48 11.09
CA ARG A 129 -14.93 2.15 11.33
C ARG A 129 -15.09 3.67 11.31
N MET A 130 -14.11 4.34 11.92
CA MET A 130 -13.95 5.78 11.85
C MET A 130 -12.91 6.12 10.78
N LEU A 131 -13.24 7.06 9.91
CA LEU A 131 -12.39 7.57 8.85
C LEU A 131 -11.98 8.99 9.20
N ASP A 132 -10.67 9.20 9.41
CA ASP A 132 -10.09 10.52 9.61
C ASP A 132 -9.58 11.06 8.27
N ILE A 133 -10.10 12.20 7.83
CA ILE A 133 -9.68 12.84 6.57
C ILE A 133 -9.11 14.24 6.77
N ASP A 134 -8.26 14.66 5.83
CA ASP A 134 -7.81 16.05 5.75
C ASP A 134 -8.97 16.96 5.33
N ASN A 135 -8.97 18.19 5.85
CA ASN A 135 -9.93 19.23 5.55
C ASN A 135 -10.02 19.56 4.06
N CYS A 136 -9.00 19.28 3.22
CA CYS A 136 -9.13 19.50 1.78
C CYS A 136 -10.22 18.62 1.13
N TYR A 137 -10.58 17.49 1.75
CA TYR A 137 -11.63 16.58 1.27
C TYR A 137 -12.98 16.74 1.97
N SER A 138 -13.07 17.63 2.96
CA SER A 138 -14.26 17.78 3.79
C SER A 138 -15.51 18.24 3.03
N SER A 139 -16.57 17.46 3.15
CA SER A 139 -17.91 17.83 2.68
C SER A 139 -19.02 17.14 3.48
N ILE A 140 -20.14 17.83 3.65
CA ILE A 140 -21.31 17.24 4.32
C ILE A 140 -21.86 16.06 3.52
N LYS A 141 -21.85 16.17 2.19
CA LYS A 141 -22.30 15.08 1.31
C LYS A 141 -21.49 13.81 1.53
N LEU A 142 -20.16 13.93 1.67
CA LEU A 142 -19.28 12.81 1.99
C LEU A 142 -19.63 12.21 3.35
N ALA A 143 -19.87 13.03 4.37
CA ALA A 143 -20.27 12.57 5.70
C ALA A 143 -21.57 11.74 5.65
N GLU A 144 -22.58 12.20 4.90
CA GLU A 144 -23.85 11.49 4.72
C GLU A 144 -23.67 10.15 3.99
N LEU A 145 -22.86 10.14 2.92
CA LEU A 145 -22.56 8.92 2.17
C LEU A 145 -21.84 7.87 3.03
N LEU A 146 -20.81 8.28 3.78
CA LEU A 146 -20.08 7.38 4.68
C LEU A 146 -20.98 6.87 5.82
N GLN A 147 -21.81 7.75 6.38
CA GLN A 147 -22.75 7.39 7.44
C GLN A 147 -23.76 6.33 6.96
N SER A 148 -24.21 6.44 5.70
CA SER A 148 -25.08 5.43 5.07
C SER A 148 -24.41 4.05 4.92
N ARG A 149 -23.08 4.04 4.80
CA ARG A 149 -22.23 2.85 4.68
C ARG A 149 -21.54 2.45 5.99
N LYS A 150 -22.20 2.71 7.12
CA LYS A 150 -21.71 2.39 8.48
C LYS A 150 -20.26 2.81 8.73
N THR A 151 -19.86 3.96 8.19
CA THR A 151 -18.53 4.53 8.39
C THR A 151 -18.70 5.93 8.97
N HIS A 152 -18.07 6.18 10.12
CA HIS A 152 -18.12 7.48 10.76
C HIS A 152 -17.01 8.37 10.22
N LEU A 153 -17.34 9.59 9.84
CA LEU A 153 -16.35 10.57 9.38
C LEU A 153 -15.91 11.46 10.54
N VAL A 154 -14.61 11.65 10.65
CA VAL A 154 -14.02 12.69 11.49
C VAL A 154 -13.10 13.55 10.65
N GLU A 155 -13.31 14.85 10.77
CA GLU A 155 -12.65 15.84 9.95
C GLU A 155 -12.49 17.14 10.72
N THR A 156 -11.55 17.96 10.25
CA THR A 156 -11.45 19.34 10.69
C THR A 156 -12.23 20.21 9.73
N ILE A 157 -13.18 21.01 10.25
CA ILE A 157 -14.01 21.87 9.41
C ILE A 157 -13.55 23.32 9.53
N ARG A 158 -13.16 23.94 8.41
CA ARG A 158 -12.88 25.39 8.36
C ARG A 158 -14.15 26.21 8.61
N ASN A 159 -14.05 27.24 9.45
CA ASN A 159 -15.17 28.12 9.80
C ASN A 159 -15.81 28.83 8.58
N ASN A 160 -14.98 29.13 7.57
CA ASN A 160 -15.40 29.87 6.38
C ASN A 160 -16.09 29.00 5.32
N ARG A 161 -16.10 27.67 5.45
CA ARG A 161 -16.81 26.80 4.51
C ARG A 161 -18.31 26.77 4.82
N LYS A 162 -19.13 26.65 3.78
CA LYS A 162 -20.58 26.40 3.89
C LYS A 162 -20.81 24.88 3.84
N PRO A 163 -21.83 24.33 4.52
CA PRO A 163 -22.85 25.01 5.31
C PRO A 163 -22.73 24.71 6.81
N ASN A 164 -21.65 25.14 7.49
CA ASN A 164 -21.59 24.90 8.94
C ASN A 164 -22.73 25.64 9.65
N PRO A 165 -23.36 25.02 10.66
CA PRO A 165 -24.38 25.66 11.49
C PRO A 165 -23.90 26.98 12.10
N LEU A 166 -24.76 28.00 12.07
CA LEU A 166 -24.47 29.32 12.63
C LEU A 166 -24.12 29.26 14.12
N GLU A 167 -24.71 28.33 14.85
CA GLU A 167 -24.44 28.03 16.27
C GLU A 167 -22.95 27.71 16.53
N ILE A 168 -22.31 27.02 15.59
CA ILE A 168 -20.90 26.64 15.66
C ILE A 168 -20.03 27.84 15.26
N LYS A 169 -20.42 28.57 14.20
CA LYS A 169 -19.65 29.73 13.69
C LYS A 169 -19.60 30.90 14.66
N SER A 170 -20.68 31.13 15.41
CA SER A 170 -20.83 32.25 16.35
C SER A 170 -20.18 31.98 17.71
N LYS A 171 -19.84 30.73 18.04
CA LYS A 171 -19.23 30.37 19.32
C LYS A 171 -17.73 30.61 19.33
N GLN A 172 -17.27 31.42 20.28
CA GLN A 172 -15.87 31.46 20.68
C GLN A 172 -15.63 30.49 21.83
N LEU A 173 -14.83 29.44 21.58
CA LEU A 173 -14.46 28.47 22.61
C LEU A 173 -13.26 28.99 23.41
N LYS A 174 -13.34 28.90 24.73
CA LYS A 174 -12.18 29.06 25.62
C LYS A 174 -11.36 27.77 25.63
N ARG A 175 -10.07 27.87 25.95
CA ARG A 175 -9.15 26.73 26.04
C ARG A 175 -9.74 25.64 26.96
N LYS A 176 -9.74 24.38 26.49
CA LYS A 176 -10.31 23.18 27.15
C LYS A 176 -11.84 23.10 27.24
N ASN A 177 -12.59 23.93 26.52
CA ASN A 177 -14.04 23.77 26.37
C ASN A 177 -14.38 23.06 25.06
N TYR A 178 -15.43 22.25 25.06
CA TYR A 178 -16.00 21.60 23.88
C TYR A 178 -17.50 21.89 23.77
N PHE A 179 -18.03 21.83 22.55
CA PHE A 179 -19.45 21.95 22.28
C PHE A 179 -19.96 20.60 21.80
N ASN A 180 -21.01 20.09 22.43
CA ASN A 180 -21.71 18.89 22.00
C ASN A 180 -23.16 19.27 21.67
N LYS A 181 -23.69 18.68 20.61
CA LYS A 181 -25.09 18.82 20.21
C LYS A 181 -25.73 17.44 20.36
N ASN A 182 -26.71 17.35 21.26
CA ASN A 182 -27.50 16.14 21.49
C ASN A 182 -28.43 15.84 20.32
#